data_AF-A0A3M1E4L4-F1
#
_entry.id   AF-A0A3M1E4L4-F1
#
_cell.length_a   1.000
_cell.length_b   1.000
_cell.length_c   1.000
_cell.angle_alpha   90.00
_cell.angle_beta   90.00
_cell.angle_gamma   90.00
#
_symmetry.space_group_name_H-M   'P 1'
#
loop_
_entity.id
_entity.type
_entity.pdbx_description
1 polymer ?
#
loop_
_entity_poly.entity_id
_entity_poly.type
_entity_poly.pdbx_seq_one_letter_code
_entity_poly.pdbx_strand_id
1 'polypeptide(L)' 'MPIDHDIKDLNLAPAGRLRIEWAEREMPVLRLIRERFAAEKPLKGVRLSACLHITT' A
#
# COMPACT_ATOMS: atom_id res chain seq x y z
N MET A 1 2.14 21.94 -13.17
CA MET A 1 2.60 21.43 -11.87
C MET A 1 2.20 19.96 -11.81
N PRO A 2 3.08 19.03 -11.39
CA PRO A 2 2.65 17.65 -11.22
C PRO A 2 1.58 17.61 -10.12
N ILE A 3 0.45 16.95 -10.41
CA ILE A 3 -0.56 16.68 -9.40
C ILE A 3 0.00 15.54 -8.56
N ASP A 4 0.33 15.81 -7.29
CA ASP A 4 0.92 14.81 -6.40
C ASP A 4 -0.06 13.66 -6.07
N HIS A 5 -1.36 13.98 -6.04
CA HIS A 5 -2.46 13.01 -5.90
C HIS A 5 -3.80 13.69 -6.23
N ASP A 6 -4.75 12.92 -6.74
CA ASP A 6 -6.13 13.34 -6.97
C ASP A 6 -7.07 12.37 -6.23
N ILE A 7 -7.49 12.75 -5.02
CA ILE A 7 -8.34 11.95 -4.14
C ILE A 7 -9.40 12.83 -3.47
N LYS A 8 -10.49 12.21 -3.03
CA LYS A 8 -11.68 12.93 -2.53
C LYS A 8 -11.45 13.72 -1.23
N ASP A 9 -10.83 13.11 -0.22
CA ASP A 9 -10.65 13.73 1.11
C ASP A 9 -9.44 13.12 1.86
N LEU A 10 -8.45 13.96 2.17
CA LEU A 10 -7.25 13.58 2.90
C LEU A 10 -7.51 13.33 4.39
N ASN A 11 -8.57 13.90 4.97
CA ASN A 11 -8.86 13.77 6.40
C ASN A 11 -9.27 12.35 6.80
N LEU A 12 -9.57 11.48 5.83
CA LEU A 12 -9.89 10.07 6.07
C LEU A 12 -8.66 9.20 6.32
N ALA A 13 -7.44 9.71 6.12
CA ALA A 13 -6.20 8.94 6.25
C ALA A 13 -6.01 8.25 7.63
N PRO A 14 -6.37 8.85 8.79
CA PRO A 14 -6.28 8.16 10.08
C PRO A 14 -7.19 6.92 10.14
N ALA A 15 -8.45 7.05 9.69
CA ALA A 15 -9.39 5.93 9.66
C ALA A 15 -8.99 4.86 8.63
N GLY A 16 -8.41 5.27 7.50
CA GLY A 16 -7.85 4.37 6.50
C GLY A 16 -6.71 3.51 7.05
N ARG A 17 -5.80 4.11 7.83
CA ARG A 17 -4.69 3.38 8.48
C ARG A 17 -5.18 2.27 9.40
N LEU A 18 -6.20 2.53 10.23
CA LEU A 18 -6.78 1.51 11.10
C LEU A 18 -7.39 0.34 10.31
N ARG A 19 -8.00 0.61 9.14
CA ARG A 19 -8.52 -0.45 8.27
C ARG A 19 -7.42 -1.28 7.65
N ILE A 20 -6.33 -0.65 7.19
CA ILE A 20 -5.16 -1.34 6.64
C ILE A 20 -4.55 -2.27 7.70
N GLU A 21 -4.38 -1.79 8.93
CA GLU A 21 -3.84 -2.60 10.04
C GLU A 21 -4.76 -3.78 10.39
N TRP A 22 -6.08 -3.60 10.28
CA TRP A 22 -7.04 -4.68 10.47
C TRP A 22 -6.95 -5.72 9.34
N ALA A 23 -6.94 -5.28 8.08
CA ALA A 23 -6.83 -6.16 6.92
C ALA A 23 -5.50 -6.94 6.89
N GLU A 24 -4.39 -6.32 7.31
CA GLU A 24 -3.08 -6.98 7.38
C GLU A 24 -3.09 -8.22 8.28
N ARG A 25 -3.89 -8.22 9.36
CA ARG A 25 -4.03 -9.37 10.26
C ARG A 25 -4.65 -10.58 9.57
N GLU A 26 -5.56 -10.33 8.62
CA GLU A 26 -6.25 -11.37 7.84
C GLU A 26 -5.49 -11.75 6.55
N MET A 27 -4.43 -11.01 6.19
CA MET A 27 -3.62 -11.24 4.98
C MET A 27 -2.16 -11.62 5.32
N PRO A 28 -1.92 -12.73 6.04
CA PRO A 28 -0.60 -13.07 6.58
C PRO A 28 0.47 -13.28 5.50
N VAL A 29 0.07 -13.69 4.30
CA VAL A 29 1.00 -13.93 3.18
C VAL A 29 1.68 -12.63 2.72
N LEU A 30 1.00 -11.49 2.75
CA LEU A 30 1.60 -10.20 2.36
C LEU A 30 2.73 -9.81 3.32
N ARG A 31 2.55 -10.07 4.62
CA ARG A 31 3.59 -9.87 5.63
C ARG A 31 4.80 -10.78 5.36
N LEU A 32 4.58 -12.07 5.07
CA LEU A 32 5.65 -13.01 4.74
C LEU A 32 6.45 -12.58 3.51
N ILE A 33 5.77 -12.11 2.46
CA ILE A 33 6.42 -11.58 1.25
C ILE A 33 7.27 -10.36 1.61
N ARG A 34 6.72 -9.42 2.40
CA ARG A 34 7.45 -8.22 2.85
C ARG A 34 8.71 -8.59 3.64
N GLU A 35 8.60 -9.51 4.59
CA GLU A 35 9.73 -9.97 5.42
C GLU A 35 10.82 -10.65 4.58
N ARG A 36 10.44 -11.57 3.68
CA ARG A 36 11.37 -12.28 2.78
C ARG A 36 12.21 -11.32 1.94
N PHE A 37 11.59 -10.30 1.37
CA PHE A 37 12.23 -9.41 0.40
C PHE A 37 12.74 -8.08 0.98
N ALA A 38 12.68 -7.90 2.32
CA ALA A 38 13.09 -6.67 2.98
C ALA A 38 14.56 -6.28 2.71
N ALA A 39 15.45 -7.29 2.65
CA ALA A 39 16.87 -7.09 2.35
C ALA A 39 17.14 -6.98 0.84
N GLU A 40 16.57 -7.90 0.05
CA GLU A 40 16.79 -8.02 -1.39
C GLU A 40 16.25 -6.81 -2.17
N LYS A 41 15.11 -6.25 -1.74
CA LYS A 41 14.43 -5.13 -2.40
C LYS A 41 14.36 -5.31 -3.92
N PRO A 42 13.77 -6.41 -4.43
CA PRO A 42 13.83 -6.78 -5.85
C PRO A 42 13.17 -5.76 -6.79
N LEU A 43 12.28 -4.92 -6.26
CA LEU A 43 11.59 -3.87 -7.02
C LEU A 43 12.33 -2.52 -7.00
N LYS A 44 13.54 -2.44 -6.42
CA LYS A 44 14.31 -1.19 -6.35
C LYS A 44 14.61 -0.66 -7.76
N GLY A 45 14.16 0.57 -8.03
CA GLY A 45 14.35 1.23 -9.32
C GLY A 45 13.30 0.88 -10.38
N VAL A 46 12.36 -0.02 -10.07
CA VAL A 46 11.25 -0.38 -10.97
C VAL A 46 10.14 0.66 -10.85
N ARG A 47 9.66 1.18 -11.98
CA ARG A 47 8.45 2.02 -12.04
C ARG A 47 7.24 1.13 -12.27
N LEU A 48 6.28 1.16 -11.34
CA LEU A 48 5.06 0.35 -11.37
C LEU A 48 3.83 1.24 -11.52
N SER A 49 2.89 0.79 -12.35
CA SER A 49 1.54 1.38 -12.47
C SER A 49 0.52 0.27 -12.24
N ALA A 50 -0.60 0.60 -11.60
CA ALA A 50 -1.69 -0.34 -11.35
C ALA A 50 -3.04 0.30 -11.68
N CYS A 51 -3.93 -0.47 -12.29
CA CYS A 51 -5.34 -0.14 -12.47
C CYS A 51 -6.14 -1.26 -11.82
N LEU A 52 -6.47 -1.05 -10.55
CA LEU A 52 -7.17 -2.00 -9.70
C LEU A 52 -8.16 -1.22 -8.83
N HIS A 53 -9.12 -1.92 -8.25
CA HIS A 53 -9.94 -1.32 -7.20
C HIS A 53 -9.05 -0.96 -6.01
N ILE A 54 -9.02 0.32 -5.65
CA ILE A 54 -8.29 0.81 -4.48
C ILE A 54 -9.17 0.58 -3.25
N THR A 55 -8.92 -0.53 -2.56
CA THR A 55 -9.66 -0.96 -1.38
C THR A 55 -8.76 -1.02 -0.15
N THR A 56 -9.37 -1.08 1.04
CA THR A 56 -8.71 -1.40 2.31
C THR A 56 -8.95 -2.84 2.68
#